data_AF-A0A3R5QSB9-F1
#
_entry.id   AF-A0A3R5QSB9-F1
#
_cell.length_a   1.000
_cell.length_b   1.000
_cell.length_c   1.000
_cell.angle_alpha   90.00
_cell.angle_beta   90.00
_cell.angle_gamma   90.00
#
_symmetry.space_group_name_H-M   'P 1'
#
loop_
_entity.id
_entity.type
_entity.pdbx_description
1 polymer ?
#
loop_
_entity_poly.entity_id
_entity_poly.type
_entity_poly.pdbx_seq_one_letter_code
_entity_poly.pdbx_strand_id
1 'polypeptide(L)' 'MIESIEILVVQNYDLDCEKVFYCGDSELEAYRKYKNLSNGKRNIFKAKVYKRNFLNTPFIMKYEILEILA' A
#
# COMPACT_ATOMS: atom_id res chain seq x y z
N MET A 1 -8.24 -12.52 -11.56
CA MET A 1 -7.85 -11.35 -10.75
C MET A 1 -7.64 -11.88 -9.36
N ILE A 2 -6.47 -11.65 -8.75
CA ILE A 2 -6.14 -12.18 -7.43
C ILE A 2 -6.43 -11.08 -6.42
N GLU A 3 -7.16 -11.40 -5.37
CA GLU A 3 -7.45 -10.50 -4.27
C GLU A 3 -6.81 -11.00 -2.98
N SER A 4 -6.26 -10.08 -2.20
CA SER A 4 -5.63 -10.36 -0.91
C SER A 4 -5.81 -9.16 0.02
N ILE A 5 -5.85 -9.44 1.33
CA ILE A 5 -5.85 -8.39 2.36
C ILE A 5 -4.38 -8.14 2.72
N GLU A 6 -3.94 -6.90 2.52
CA GLU A 6 -2.54 -6.52 2.65
C GLU A 6 -2.38 -5.15 3.27
N ILE A 7 -1.19 -4.88 3.78
CA ILE A 7 -0.79 -3.63 4.38
C ILE A 7 -0.01 -2.82 3.36
N LEU A 8 -0.48 -1.60 3.16
CA LEU A 8 0.10 -0.63 2.25
C LEU A 8 0.57 0.58 3.06
N VAL A 9 1.70 1.15 2.65
CA VAL A 9 2.09 2.48 3.09
C VAL A 9 1.86 3.43 1.92
N VAL A 10 1.03 4.44 2.11
CA VAL A 10 0.72 5.42 1.07
C VAL A 10 1.24 6.77 1.50
N GLN A 11 2.01 7.41 0.61
CA GLN A 11 2.48 8.77 0.76
C GLN A 11 1.64 9.68 -0.13
N ASN A 12 1.23 10.82 0.41
CA ASN A 12 0.42 11.83 -0.27
C ASN A 12 -0.89 11.24 -0.82
N TYR A 13 -1.60 10.49 0.02
CA TYR A 13 -2.91 9.94 -0.31
C TYR A 13 -3.85 11.05 -0.80
N ASP A 14 -4.55 10.79 -1.91
CA ASP A 14 -5.49 11.72 -2.56
C ASP A 14 -4.82 13.00 -3.14
N LEU A 15 -3.51 12.94 -3.42
CA LEU A 15 -2.76 13.99 -4.12
C LEU A 15 -2.15 13.42 -5.41
N ASP A 16 -1.87 14.28 -6.39
CA ASP A 16 -1.28 13.89 -7.69
C ASP A 16 0.08 13.17 -7.57
N CYS A 17 0.77 13.34 -6.44
CA CYS A 17 2.06 12.71 -6.14
C CYS A 17 1.92 11.48 -5.21
N GLU A 18 0.79 10.78 -5.27
CA GLU A 18 0.54 9.56 -4.49
C GLU A 18 1.60 8.49 -4.79
N LYS A 19 2.19 7.94 -3.72
CA LYS A 19 3.09 6.79 -3.83
C LYS A 19 2.58 5.66 -2.95
N VAL A 20 2.28 4.54 -3.58
CA VAL A 20 1.84 3.32 -2.90
C VAL A 20 3.02 2.38 -2.73
N PHE A 21 3.29 1.99 -1.49
CA PHE A 21 4.33 1.06 -1.13
C PHE A 21 3.73 -0.22 -0.56
N TYR A 22 3.92 -1.31 -1.29
CA TYR A 22 3.52 -2.65 -0.87
C TYR A 22 4.41 -3.15 0.29
N CYS A 23 3.79 -3.66 1.36
CA CYS A 23 4.45 -4.25 2.53
C CYS A 23 3.90 -5.64 2.92
N GLY A 24 3.02 -6.23 2.10
CA GLY A 24 2.48 -7.57 2.36
C GLY A 24 1.63 -7.64 3.62
N ASP A 25 1.88 -8.63 4.46
CA ASP A 25 1.19 -8.92 5.72
C ASP A 25 1.97 -8.45 6.97
N SER A 26 3.14 -7.84 6.79
CA SER A 26 4.01 -7.43 7.90
C SER A 26 3.78 -5.97 8.32
N GLU A 27 3.09 -5.77 9.44
CA GLU A 27 2.94 -4.45 10.07
C GLU A 27 4.30 -3.82 10.41
N LEU A 28 5.26 -4.63 10.86
CA LEU A 28 6.59 -4.14 11.22
C LEU A 28 7.32 -3.54 10.02
N GLU A 29 7.24 -4.19 8.85
CA GLU A 29 7.81 -3.67 7.61
C GLU A 29 7.11 -2.39 7.17
N ALA A 30 5.78 -2.35 7.26
CA ALA A 30 5.01 -1.16 6.98
C ALA A 30 5.42 0.01 7.89
N TYR A 31 5.58 -0.22 9.19
CA TYR A 31 6.05 0.81 10.12
C TYR A 31 7.47 1.28 9.84
N ARG A 32 8.39 0.37 9.49
CA ARG A 32 9.75 0.75 9.09
C ARG A 32 9.74 1.63 7.85
N LYS A 33 8.94 1.26 6.84
CA LYS A 33 8.81 2.01 5.60
C LYS A 33 8.15 3.36 5.83
N TYR A 34 7.07 3.38 6.61
CA TYR A 34 6.41 4.61 7.07
C TYR A 34 7.42 5.57 7.70
N LYS A 35 8.26 5.10 8.64
CA LYS A 35 9.29 5.92 9.28
C LYS A 35 10.35 6.42 8.30
N ASN A 36 10.78 5.58 7.36
CA ASN A 36 11.82 5.91 6.37
C ASN A 36 11.36 6.90 5.30
N LEU A 37 10.05 7.03 5.06
CA LEU A 37 9.52 8.05 4.16
C LEU A 37 9.64 9.43 4.81
N SER A 38 10.62 10.21 4.36
CA SER A 38 10.78 11.62 4.72
C SER A 38 9.86 12.49 3.86
N ASN A 39 9.19 13.45 4.52
CA ASN A 39 8.21 14.41 3.97
C ASN A 39 6.83 13.87 3.54
N GLY A 40 5.84 14.77 3.56
CA GLY A 40 4.48 14.52 3.09
C GLY A 40 3.57 13.86 4.13
N LYS A 41 2.26 13.82 3.82
CA LYS A 41 1.30 13.05 4.60
C LYS A 41 1.53 11.57 4.27
N ARG A 42 1.70 10.74 5.28
CA ARG A 42 1.91 9.30 5.11
C ARG A 42 0.89 8.57 5.95
N ASN A 43 0.38 7.47 5.41
CA ASN A 43 -0.61 6.65 6.08
C ASN A 43 -0.27 5.17 5.91
N ILE A 44 -0.62 4.39 6.92
CA ILE A 44 -0.60 2.93 6.84
C ILE A 44 -2.03 2.48 6.68
N PHE A 45 -2.32 1.80 5.57
CA PHE A 45 -3.64 1.26 5.27
C PHE A 45 -3.62 -0.25 5.28
N LYS A 46 -4.63 -0.84 5.90
CA LYS A 46 -5.02 -2.20 5.61
C LYS A 46 -6.01 -2.14 4.46
N ALA A 47 -5.69 -2.76 3.35
CA ALA A 47 -6.46 -2.64 2.12
C ALA A 47 -6.68 -4.01 1.47
N LYS A 48 -7.81 -4.14 0.78
CA LYS A 48 -8.02 -5.23 -0.16
C LYS A 48 -7.31 -4.87 -1.46
N VAL A 49 -6.26 -5.60 -1.79
CA VAL A 49 -5.40 -5.35 -2.95
C VAL A 49 -5.80 -6.29 -4.08
N TYR A 50 -6.04 -5.72 -5.26
CA TYR A 50 -6.40 -6.47 -6.45
C TYR A 50 -5.21 -6.50 -7.40
N LYS A 51 -4.62 -7.68 -7.53
CA LYS A 51 -3.46 -7.94 -8.37
C LYS A 51 -3.87 -8.58 -9.69
N ARG A 52 -3.17 -8.19 -10.75
CA ARG A 52 -3.22 -8.86 -12.05
C ARG A 52 -1.81 -9.19 -12.47
N ASN A 53 -1.61 -10.40 -12.97
CA ASN A 53 -0.33 -10.76 -13.58
C ASN A 53 -0.24 -10.07 -14.94
N PHE A 54 0.73 -9.18 -15.06
CA PHE A 54 1.10 -8.54 -16.31
C PHE A 54 2.52 -9.00 -16.65
N LEU A 55 2.71 -9.66 -17.79
CA LEU A 55 4.00 -10.25 -18.18
C LEU A 55 4.64 -11.11 -17.07
N ASN A 56 3.87 -12.03 -16.48
CA ASN A 56 4.26 -12.87 -15.33
C ASN A 56 4.68 -12.13 -14.05
N THR A 57 4.46 -10.81 -13.96
CA THR A 57 4.73 -10.02 -12.75
C THR A 57 3.40 -9.59 -12.12
N PRO A 58 3.17 -9.84 -10.82
CA PRO A 58 1.96 -9.39 -10.14
C PRO A 58 1.98 -7.86 -9.99
N PHE A 59 1.02 -7.21 -10.63
CA PHE A 59 0.86 -5.75 -10.61
C PHE A 59 -0.39 -5.34 -9.85
N ILE A 60 -0.30 -4.31 -9.01
CA ILE A 60 -1.44 -3.77 -8.27
C ILE A 60 -2.30 -2.95 -9.22
N MET A 61 -3.53 -3.39 -9.47
CA MET A 61 -4.47 -2.70 -10.35
C MET A 61 -5.33 -1.70 -9.59
N LYS A 62 -5.80 -2.10 -8.41
CA LYS A 62 -6.60 -1.26 -7.51
C LYS A 62 -6.42 -1.75 -6.08
N TYR A 63 -6.70 -0.88 -5.12
CA TYR A 63 -6.80 -1.22 -3.71
C TYR A 63 -8.02 -0.55 -3.10
N GLU A 64 -8.65 -1.21 -2.13
CA GLU A 64 -9.80 -0.69 -1.38
C GLU A 64 -9.41 -0.61 0.08
N ILE A 65 -9.43 0.59 0.66
CA ILE A 65 -9.04 0.82 2.05
C ILE A 65 -10.10 0.20 2.96
N LEU A 66 -9.68 -0.71 3.83
CA LEU A 66 -10.53 -1.32 4.86
C LEU A 66 -10.36 -0.61 6.20
N GLU A 67 -9.11 -0.26 6.55
CA GLU A 67 -8.77 0.33 7.84
C GLU A 67 -7.54 1.24 7.74
N ILE A 68 -7.52 2.30 8.53
CA ILE A 68 -6.38 3.22 8.68
C ILE A 68 -5.69 2.90 10.00
N LEU A 69 -4.44 2.46 9.93
CA LEU A 69 -3.65 2.07 11.10
C LEU A 69 -2.82 3.23 11.66
N ALA A 70 -2.37 4.16 10.81
CA ALA A 70 -1.58 5.34 11.18
C ALA A 70 -1.59 6.44 10.13
#